data_AF-A0A535LQ16-F1
#
_entry.id   AF-A0A535LQ16-F1
#
_cell.length_a   1.000
_cell.length_b   1.000
_cell.length_c   1.000
_cell.angle_alpha   90.00
_cell.angle_beta   90.00
_cell.angle_gamma   90.00
#
_symmetry.space_group_name_H-M   'P 1'
#
loop_
_entity.id
_entity.type
_entity.pdbx_description
1 polymer ?
#
loop_
_entity_poly.entity_id
_entity_poly.type
_entity_poly.pdbx_seq_one_letter_code
_entity_poly.pdbx_strand_id
1 'polypeptide(L)'
;MYSTSSEHTRVSWTAHSYNVAFSDEIGHFEYCNAVDIKTGNCTQDGVHDTDKTLDKSEDDIFCLGPASSTRIPITGCTFTDSDFDGVPYQHTWPGSLSNPGANNQFNPRSILFTSPLINGSQRYSRVAFEADLPRIENNTIPPCQRHVANPADPNPGQGCVNPPVGANFYPIYTTRNSDEGCTWQLGGAHIPGTKKTFGGTSAAEYGGLLLLAYPAPGGPTLRFNNFRQVLSSNPC
;
A
#
# COMPACT_ATOMS: atom_id res chain seq x y z
N MET A 1 5.86 23.72 13.67
CA MET A 1 5.00 23.17 12.59
C MET A 1 4.49 21.77 12.95
N TYR A 2 5.35 20.85 13.40
CA TYR A 2 4.93 19.47 13.72
C TYR A 2 4.21 19.29 15.06
N SER A 3 4.45 20.15 16.06
CA SER A 3 3.82 20.06 17.39
C SER A 3 2.30 20.28 17.41
N THR A 4 1.76 20.89 16.35
CA THR A 4 0.31 21.11 16.14
C THR A 4 -0.20 20.31 14.94
N SER A 5 0.61 19.38 14.40
CA SER A 5 0.19 18.55 13.26
C SER A 5 -0.90 17.58 13.69
N SER A 6 -1.87 17.38 12.80
CA SER A 6 -2.95 16.41 12.94
C SER A 6 -3.26 15.79 11.57
N GLU A 7 -4.25 14.92 11.49
CA GLU A 7 -4.77 14.37 10.23
C GLU A 7 -5.37 15.43 9.27
N HIS A 8 -5.47 16.68 9.71
CA HIS A 8 -5.85 17.83 8.89
C HIS A 8 -4.65 18.56 8.27
N THR A 9 -3.45 18.35 8.80
CA THR A 9 -2.21 18.91 8.25
C THR A 9 -1.71 17.96 7.17
N ARG A 10 -2.04 18.28 5.91
CA ARG A 10 -1.74 17.43 4.76
C ARG A 10 -0.90 18.14 3.71
N VAL A 11 -0.20 17.35 2.92
CA VAL A 11 0.38 17.79 1.65
C VAL A 11 -0.72 17.85 0.59
N SER A 12 -0.84 18.97 -0.13
CA SER A 12 -1.98 19.22 -1.04
C SER A 12 -1.71 18.85 -2.51
N TRP A 13 -0.52 18.33 -2.82
CA TRP A 13 -0.08 18.01 -4.18
C TRP A 13 0.23 16.51 -4.37
N THR A 14 0.10 15.69 -3.33
CA THR A 14 0.28 14.23 -3.34
C THR A 14 -1.07 13.52 -3.24
N ALA A 15 -1.16 12.27 -3.70
CA ALA A 15 -2.38 11.49 -3.56
C ALA A 15 -2.67 11.23 -2.08
N HIS A 16 -1.68 10.74 -1.36
CA HIS A 16 -1.71 10.63 0.09
C HIS A 16 -1.81 12.00 0.79
N SER A 17 -2.59 12.02 1.87
CA SER A 17 -2.91 13.20 2.67
C SER A 17 -2.12 13.30 3.97
N TYR A 18 -1.09 12.47 4.15
CA TYR A 18 -0.26 12.53 5.34
C TYR A 18 0.71 13.74 5.32
N ASN A 19 1.38 13.95 6.45
CA ASN A 19 2.51 14.88 6.61
C ASN A 19 3.68 14.19 7.34
N VAL A 20 3.36 13.40 8.36
CA VAL A 20 4.32 12.52 9.05
C VAL A 20 3.78 11.10 8.96
N ALA A 21 4.47 10.25 8.21
CA ALA A 21 4.08 8.85 7.97
C ALA A 21 5.30 7.93 8.02
N PHE A 22 5.05 6.64 8.26
CA PHE A 22 6.08 5.61 8.24
C PHE A 22 6.40 5.15 6.81
N SER A 23 5.38 4.90 6.00
CA SER A 23 5.51 4.61 4.57
C SER A 23 4.50 5.42 3.76
N ASP A 24 4.85 5.63 2.50
CA ASP A 24 4.03 6.29 1.49
C ASP A 24 3.28 5.22 0.68
N GLU A 25 4.02 4.39 -0.03
CA GLU A 25 3.48 3.36 -0.92
C GLU A 25 4.17 2.02 -0.64
N ILE A 26 3.45 0.91 -0.83
CA ILE A 26 4.12 -0.39 -0.94
C ILE A 26 4.77 -0.46 -2.32
N GLY A 27 6.02 -0.91 -2.40
CA GLY A 27 6.72 -0.97 -3.68
C GLY A 27 6.02 -1.91 -4.66
N HIS A 28 6.16 -1.63 -5.95
CA HIS A 28 5.62 -2.44 -7.04
C HIS A 28 6.66 -3.44 -7.52
N PHE A 29 6.26 -4.70 -7.69
CA PHE A 29 7.17 -5.74 -8.18
C PHE A 29 6.43 -6.97 -8.72
N GLU A 30 6.53 -7.19 -10.03
CA GLU A 30 6.27 -8.50 -10.64
C GLU A 30 7.54 -9.31 -10.89
N TYR A 31 7.38 -10.63 -10.83
CA TYR A 31 8.38 -11.54 -11.36
C TYR A 31 8.27 -11.59 -12.87
N CYS A 32 9.40 -11.54 -13.55
CA CYS A 32 9.47 -11.76 -14.98
C CYS A 32 10.45 -12.89 -15.27
N ASN A 33 10.05 -13.94 -15.96
CA ASN A 33 10.92 -15.08 -16.28
C ASN A 33 11.93 -14.76 -17.39
N ALA A 34 11.62 -13.83 -18.30
CA ALA A 34 12.54 -13.40 -19.35
C ALA A 34 12.35 -11.93 -19.72
N VAL A 35 13.45 -11.18 -19.79
CA VAL A 35 13.45 -9.73 -20.08
C VAL A 35 14.19 -9.46 -21.40
N ASP A 36 13.61 -8.62 -22.25
CA ASP A 36 14.38 -7.98 -23.33
C ASP A 36 15.22 -6.86 -22.73
N ILE A 37 16.51 -7.14 -22.49
CA ILE A 37 17.44 -6.20 -21.87
C ILE A 37 17.64 -4.89 -22.64
N LYS A 38 17.23 -4.82 -23.92
CA LYS A 38 17.36 -3.59 -24.72
C LYS A 38 16.22 -2.62 -24.45
N THR A 39 15.03 -3.14 -24.19
CA THR A 39 13.81 -2.37 -23.98
C THR A 39 13.45 -2.27 -22.50
N GLY A 40 13.89 -3.23 -21.68
CA GLY A 40 13.49 -3.35 -20.28
C GLY A 40 12.07 -3.87 -20.13
N ASN A 41 11.54 -4.57 -21.14
CA ASN A 41 10.21 -5.15 -21.09
C ASN A 41 10.28 -6.60 -20.65
N CYS A 42 9.24 -7.05 -19.94
CA CYS A 42 9.02 -8.48 -19.80
C CYS A 42 8.67 -9.10 -21.16
N THR A 43 9.09 -10.35 -21.34
CA THR A 43 8.82 -11.16 -22.54
C THR A 43 8.29 -12.54 -22.19
N GLN A 44 8.24 -12.84 -20.89
CA GLN A 44 7.69 -14.06 -20.33
C GLN A 44 7.39 -13.82 -18.85
N ASP A 45 6.11 -13.83 -18.52
CA ASP A 45 5.58 -13.51 -17.22
C ASP A 45 6.02 -14.48 -16.13
N GLY A 46 5.96 -14.02 -14.89
CA GLY A 46 6.17 -14.84 -13.71
C GLY A 46 5.04 -15.86 -13.50
N VAL A 47 5.26 -16.84 -12.63
CA VAL A 47 4.21 -17.83 -12.28
C VAL A 47 3.08 -17.20 -11.44
N HIS A 48 3.32 -16.02 -10.88
CA HIS A 48 2.41 -15.30 -9.99
C HIS A 48 1.73 -14.10 -10.64
N ASP A 49 2.17 -13.76 -11.83
CA ASP A 49 1.49 -12.84 -12.72
C ASP A 49 0.38 -13.64 -13.41
N THR A 50 -0.86 -13.23 -13.17
CA THR A 50 -2.09 -13.94 -13.52
C THR A 50 -2.88 -13.27 -14.62
N ASP A 51 -2.39 -12.15 -15.11
CA ASP A 51 -2.66 -11.66 -16.44
C ASP A 51 -2.50 -12.85 -17.42
N LYS A 52 -3.49 -13.02 -18.29
CA LYS A 52 -3.52 -14.15 -19.26
C LYS A 52 -3.14 -13.69 -20.67
N THR A 53 -2.72 -12.45 -20.81
CA THR A 53 -2.57 -11.81 -22.09
C THR A 53 -1.36 -10.93 -22.05
N LEU A 54 -0.26 -11.50 -22.56
CA LEU A 54 0.94 -10.79 -23.02
C LEU A 54 0.57 -9.70 -24.05
N ASP A 55 -0.13 -8.66 -23.64
CA ASP A 55 -0.57 -7.56 -24.46
C ASP A 55 0.15 -6.28 -24.03
N LYS A 56 0.33 -5.37 -24.97
CA LYS A 56 1.18 -4.18 -24.80
C LYS A 56 0.63 -3.16 -23.78
N SER A 57 -0.37 -3.54 -23.00
CA SER A 57 -0.93 -2.83 -21.84
C SER A 57 -0.30 -3.26 -20.52
N GLU A 58 0.53 -4.30 -20.50
CA GLU A 58 1.27 -4.76 -19.31
C GLU A 58 1.96 -3.58 -18.61
N ASP A 59 1.86 -3.57 -17.28
CA ASP A 59 2.68 -2.80 -16.38
C ASP A 59 4.06 -3.42 -16.15
N ASP A 60 4.35 -4.59 -16.72
CA ASP A 60 5.65 -5.27 -16.73
C ASP A 60 6.72 -4.58 -17.59
N ILE A 61 7.00 -3.33 -17.24
CA ILE A 61 8.03 -2.50 -17.83
C ILE A 61 9.04 -2.05 -16.76
N PHE A 62 10.19 -1.52 -17.20
CA PHE A 62 11.35 -1.27 -16.33
C PHE A 62 11.88 -2.53 -15.62
N CYS A 63 11.89 -3.64 -16.36
CA CYS A 63 12.35 -4.93 -15.88
C CYS A 63 13.88 -5.05 -15.93
N LEU A 64 14.42 -5.73 -14.92
CA LEU A 64 15.84 -5.98 -14.76
C LEU A 64 16.11 -7.48 -14.77
N GLY A 65 17.12 -7.86 -15.56
CA GLY A 65 17.64 -9.23 -15.58
C GLY A 65 18.35 -9.61 -14.26
N PRO A 66 18.58 -10.91 -14.03
CA PRO A 66 19.05 -11.43 -12.74
C PRO A 66 20.48 -10.98 -12.40
N ALA A 67 21.27 -10.61 -13.42
CA ALA A 67 22.60 -10.04 -13.26
C ALA A 67 22.61 -8.66 -12.58
N SER A 68 21.46 -7.97 -12.52
CA SER A 68 21.32 -6.68 -11.83
C SER A 68 21.14 -6.83 -10.31
N SER A 69 20.82 -8.03 -9.83
CA SER A 69 20.67 -8.32 -8.40
C SER A 69 22.00 -8.76 -7.79
N THR A 70 22.35 -8.16 -6.65
CA THR A 70 23.64 -8.39 -5.97
C THR A 70 23.62 -9.54 -4.97
N ARG A 71 22.44 -10.08 -4.63
CA ARG A 71 22.31 -11.09 -3.56
C ARG A 71 21.52 -12.32 -4.00
N ILE A 72 20.29 -12.12 -4.46
CA ILE A 72 19.42 -13.21 -4.92
C ILE A 72 19.16 -12.92 -6.40
N PRO A 73 19.75 -13.69 -7.33
CA PRO A 73 19.53 -13.48 -8.76
C PRO A 73 18.04 -13.67 -9.10
N ILE A 74 17.32 -12.55 -9.13
CA ILE A 74 15.90 -12.46 -9.43
C ILE A 74 15.72 -11.51 -10.60
N THR A 75 14.80 -11.87 -11.47
CA THR A 75 14.36 -11.06 -12.59
C THR A 75 12.98 -10.53 -12.27
N GLY A 76 12.74 -9.25 -12.53
CA GLY A 76 11.44 -8.66 -12.24
C GLY A 76 11.33 -7.22 -12.70
N CYS A 77 10.10 -6.73 -12.66
CA CYS A 77 9.67 -5.40 -13.09
C CYS A 77 9.38 -4.53 -11.87
N THR A 78 9.42 -3.21 -12.06
CA THR A 78 9.32 -2.25 -10.93
C THR A 78 8.43 -1.05 -11.25
N PHE A 79 7.71 -1.11 -12.36
CA PHE A 79 6.71 -0.11 -12.69
C PHE A 79 5.42 -0.36 -11.87
N THR A 80 4.44 0.52 -12.01
CA THR A 80 3.20 0.47 -11.22
C THR A 80 2.37 -0.76 -11.56
N ASP A 81 2.23 -1.65 -10.59
CA ASP A 81 1.32 -2.81 -10.61
C ASP A 81 -0.11 -2.29 -10.39
N SER A 82 -0.84 -2.20 -11.50
CA SER A 82 -2.13 -1.54 -11.66
C SER A 82 -3.31 -2.50 -11.54
N ASP A 83 -3.05 -3.79 -11.67
CA ASP A 83 -4.04 -4.86 -11.50
C ASP A 83 -3.88 -5.65 -10.19
N PHE A 84 -2.85 -5.31 -9.41
CA PHE A 84 -2.60 -5.71 -8.03
C PHE A 84 -2.35 -7.21 -7.87
N ASP A 85 -1.69 -7.84 -8.83
CA ASP A 85 -1.42 -9.28 -8.79
C ASP A 85 0.05 -9.64 -8.51
N GLY A 86 0.95 -8.65 -8.54
CA GLY A 86 2.35 -8.83 -8.24
C GLY A 86 2.64 -9.25 -6.80
N VAL A 87 3.93 -9.53 -6.54
CA VAL A 87 4.42 -10.12 -5.28
C VAL A 87 3.98 -9.38 -4.01
N PRO A 88 3.94 -8.03 -3.98
CA PRO A 88 3.47 -7.26 -2.82
C PRO A 88 2.02 -7.54 -2.43
N TYR A 89 1.18 -8.05 -3.34
CA TYR A 89 -0.24 -8.30 -3.11
C TYR A 89 -0.56 -9.77 -2.84
N GLN A 90 0.48 -10.56 -2.58
CA GLN A 90 0.39 -11.98 -2.25
C GLN A 90 0.71 -12.24 -0.76
N HIS A 91 0.50 -13.47 -0.31
CA HIS A 91 0.77 -13.87 1.08
C HIS A 91 2.28 -14.03 1.40
N THR A 92 3.12 -13.12 0.91
CA THR A 92 4.59 -13.09 1.06
C THR A 92 5.06 -12.20 2.22
N TRP A 93 4.12 -11.67 3.01
CA TRP A 93 4.40 -10.75 4.12
C TRP A 93 4.52 -11.44 5.49
N PRO A 94 5.19 -10.81 6.47
CA PRO A 94 5.20 -11.31 7.84
C PRO A 94 3.78 -11.44 8.40
N GLY A 95 3.37 -12.61 8.88
CA GLY A 95 2.05 -12.84 9.46
C GLY A 95 0.88 -12.83 8.46
N SER A 96 1.16 -12.95 7.16
CA SER A 96 0.13 -13.17 6.12
C SER A 96 -0.41 -14.60 6.14
N LEU A 97 0.34 -15.56 6.69
CA LEU A 97 -0.06 -16.96 6.84
C LEU A 97 -0.44 -17.26 8.29
N SER A 98 -1.57 -17.95 8.48
CA SER A 98 -2.09 -18.29 9.81
C SER A 98 -1.26 -19.37 10.53
N ASN A 99 -0.56 -20.24 9.80
CA ASN A 99 0.36 -21.22 10.36
C ASN A 99 1.71 -20.55 10.70
N PRO A 100 2.11 -20.46 11.98
CA PRO A 100 3.34 -19.76 12.36
C PRO A 100 4.62 -20.40 11.83
N GLY A 101 4.65 -21.73 11.69
CA GLY A 101 5.80 -22.45 11.14
C GLY A 101 6.00 -22.14 9.67
N ALA A 102 4.93 -22.21 8.88
CA ALA A 102 4.96 -21.85 7.46
C ALA A 102 5.30 -20.37 7.27
N ASN A 103 4.69 -19.47 8.05
CA ASN A 103 5.00 -18.05 7.98
C ASN A 103 6.48 -17.77 8.26
N ASN A 104 7.07 -18.39 9.28
CA ASN A 104 8.48 -18.22 9.60
C ASN A 104 9.43 -18.86 8.57
N GLN A 105 8.96 -19.86 7.83
CA GLN A 105 9.74 -20.53 6.80
C GLN A 105 9.77 -19.76 5.49
N PHE A 106 8.64 -19.18 5.08
CA PHE A 106 8.47 -18.61 3.74
C PHE A 106 8.48 -17.08 3.71
N ASN A 107 8.15 -16.42 4.82
CA ASN A 107 7.97 -14.97 4.85
C ASN A 107 9.06 -14.29 5.70
N PRO A 108 9.40 -13.02 5.38
CA PRO A 108 10.34 -12.25 6.17
C PRO A 108 9.77 -11.96 7.57
N ARG A 109 10.63 -11.39 8.43
CA ARG A 109 10.19 -10.80 9.70
C ARG A 109 9.72 -9.37 9.46
N SER A 110 8.79 -8.93 10.30
CA SER A 110 8.27 -7.56 10.22
C SER A 110 9.29 -6.53 10.66
N ILE A 111 9.23 -5.36 10.03
CA ILE A 111 9.92 -4.16 10.50
C ILE A 111 9.20 -3.68 11.75
N LEU A 112 9.95 -3.44 12.82
CA LEU A 112 9.44 -2.86 14.05
C LEU A 112 9.82 -1.38 14.12
N PHE A 113 8.88 -0.53 14.48
CA PHE A 113 9.12 0.90 14.65
C PHE A 113 8.27 1.49 15.77
N THR A 114 8.72 2.60 16.33
CA THR A 114 7.96 3.38 17.31
C THR A 114 7.29 4.57 16.62
N SER A 115 6.22 5.10 17.23
CA SER A 115 5.60 6.32 16.74
C SER A 115 6.57 7.50 16.81
N PRO A 116 6.53 8.41 15.82
CA PRO A 116 7.36 9.60 15.84
C PRO A 116 7.03 10.47 17.06
N LEU A 117 8.04 11.16 17.57
CA LEU A 117 7.91 12.07 18.70
C LEU A 117 8.11 13.51 18.25
N ILE A 118 7.32 14.43 18.80
CA ILE A 118 7.54 15.87 18.73
C ILE A 118 8.73 16.19 19.64
N ASN A 119 9.76 16.82 19.06
CA ASN A 119 11.00 17.18 19.76
C ASN A 119 11.65 16.03 20.54
N GLY A 120 11.45 14.78 20.10
CA GLY A 120 12.03 13.58 20.72
C GLY A 120 11.40 13.15 22.04
N SER A 121 10.32 13.78 22.51
CA SER A 121 9.73 13.46 23.82
C SER A 121 8.21 13.37 23.86
N GLN A 122 7.50 14.20 23.07
CA GLN A 122 6.05 14.26 23.13
C GLN A 122 5.41 13.40 22.04
N ARG A 123 4.47 12.53 22.41
CA ARG A 123 3.72 11.70 21.46
C ARG A 123 2.63 12.47 20.76
N TYR A 124 2.34 12.09 19.52
CA TYR A 124 1.08 12.46 18.86
C TYR A 124 -0.10 11.78 19.57
N SER A 125 -1.19 12.51 19.74
CA SER A 125 -2.38 12.03 20.47
C SER A 125 -3.19 11.01 19.67
N ARG A 126 -3.10 11.04 18.35
CA ARG A 126 -3.81 10.17 17.41
C ARG A 126 -2.92 9.79 16.24
N VAL A 127 -3.32 8.71 15.57
CA VAL A 127 -2.76 8.22 14.31
C VAL A 127 -3.90 7.88 13.37
N ALA A 128 -3.60 7.78 12.08
CA ALA A 128 -4.53 7.32 11.08
C ALA A 128 -3.85 6.28 10.19
N PHE A 129 -4.65 5.34 9.70
CA PHE A 129 -4.28 4.46 8.61
C PHE A 129 -4.83 5.04 7.32
N GLU A 130 -4.02 5.03 6.27
CA GLU A 130 -4.39 5.55 4.96
C GLU A 130 -3.77 4.67 3.87
N ALA A 131 -4.54 4.41 2.82
CA ALA A 131 -4.08 3.72 1.61
C ALA A 131 -4.63 4.46 0.39
N ASP A 132 -3.80 4.80 -0.58
CA ASP A 132 -4.16 5.62 -1.74
C ASP A 132 -4.70 4.80 -2.93
N LEU A 133 -5.20 3.59 -2.66
CA LEU A 133 -5.76 2.65 -3.65
C LEU A 133 -6.63 3.32 -4.71
N PRO A 134 -7.61 4.20 -4.38
CA PRO A 134 -8.44 4.83 -5.40
C PRO A 134 -7.68 5.66 -6.45
N ARG A 135 -6.46 6.11 -6.15
CA ARG A 135 -5.60 6.82 -7.11
C ARG A 135 -4.98 5.87 -8.14
N ILE A 136 -4.60 4.67 -7.72
CA ILE A 136 -3.86 3.68 -8.51
C ILE A 136 -4.78 2.61 -9.11
N GLU A 137 -6.03 2.49 -8.64
CA GLU A 137 -7.08 1.64 -9.21
C GLU A 137 -7.76 2.26 -10.47
N ASN A 138 -7.12 3.19 -11.18
CA ASN A 138 -7.77 3.85 -12.33
C ASN A 138 -7.87 2.95 -13.57
N ASN A 139 -7.11 1.85 -13.61
CA ASN A 139 -7.08 0.89 -14.72
C ASN A 139 -7.80 -0.42 -14.38
N THR A 140 -8.40 -0.56 -13.19
CA THR A 140 -9.19 -1.74 -12.83
C THR A 140 -10.49 -1.81 -13.63
N ILE A 141 -11.14 -2.98 -13.65
CA ILE A 141 -12.40 -3.20 -14.38
C ILE A 141 -13.50 -3.63 -13.39
N PRO A 142 -14.53 -2.81 -13.13
CA PRO A 142 -14.70 -1.41 -13.59
C PRO A 142 -13.73 -0.45 -12.89
N PRO A 143 -13.35 0.67 -13.52
CA PRO A 143 -12.37 1.59 -12.95
C PRO A 143 -12.92 2.33 -11.74
N CYS A 144 -12.03 2.70 -10.81
CA CYS A 144 -12.38 3.56 -9.69
C CYS A 144 -12.74 4.98 -10.16
N GLN A 145 -14.00 5.36 -9.96
CA GLN A 145 -14.55 6.67 -10.29
C GLN A 145 -14.22 7.71 -9.21
N ARG A 146 -12.96 8.14 -9.13
CA ARG A 146 -12.45 8.96 -8.03
C ARG A 146 -12.86 10.44 -8.06
N HIS A 147 -13.26 11.01 -9.19
CA HIS A 147 -13.56 12.43 -9.31
C HIS A 147 -15.02 12.73 -8.94
N VAL A 148 -15.25 13.76 -8.12
CA VAL A 148 -16.62 14.11 -7.70
C VAL A 148 -17.38 14.93 -8.74
N ALA A 149 -16.68 15.69 -9.58
CA ALA A 149 -17.28 16.63 -10.54
C ALA A 149 -16.69 16.48 -11.95
N ASN A 150 -16.38 15.25 -12.36
CA ASN A 150 -15.93 14.94 -13.72
C ASN A 150 -16.99 14.09 -14.42
N PRO A 151 -17.48 14.47 -15.61
CA PRO A 151 -18.43 13.65 -16.36
C PRO A 151 -17.95 12.23 -16.70
N ALA A 152 -16.62 11.98 -16.69
CA ALA A 152 -16.06 10.64 -16.85
C ALA A 152 -16.34 9.71 -15.64
N ASP A 153 -16.66 10.28 -14.49
CA ASP A 153 -16.95 9.58 -13.23
C ASP A 153 -18.40 9.88 -12.80
N PRO A 154 -19.42 9.34 -13.52
CA PRO A 154 -20.82 9.66 -13.28
C PRO A 154 -21.34 9.22 -11.90
N ASN A 155 -20.68 8.26 -11.25
CA ASN A 155 -21.01 7.74 -9.93
C ASN A 155 -19.76 7.78 -9.03
N PRO A 156 -19.42 8.95 -8.44
CA PRO A 156 -18.20 9.11 -7.65
C PRO A 156 -18.06 8.06 -6.53
N GLY A 157 -16.90 7.43 -6.46
CA GLY A 157 -16.56 6.34 -5.52
C GLY A 157 -16.93 4.93 -6.02
N GLN A 158 -17.71 4.80 -7.09
CA GLN A 158 -18.00 3.48 -7.67
C GLN A 158 -16.72 2.84 -8.22
N GLY A 159 -16.51 1.56 -7.95
CA GLY A 159 -15.34 0.80 -8.42
C GLY A 159 -14.09 0.96 -7.56
N CYS A 160 -14.05 1.93 -6.64
CA CYS A 160 -12.94 2.09 -5.70
C CYS A 160 -13.11 1.09 -4.55
N VAL A 161 -12.18 0.14 -4.37
CA VAL A 161 -12.33 -0.95 -3.41
C VAL A 161 -11.09 -1.13 -2.54
N ASN A 162 -11.28 -1.79 -1.40
CA ASN A 162 -10.20 -2.12 -0.48
C ASN A 162 -10.52 -3.47 0.18
N PRO A 163 -9.69 -4.52 0.00
CA PRO A 163 -8.47 -4.54 -0.83
C PRO A 163 -8.77 -4.30 -2.33
N PRO A 164 -7.76 -3.91 -3.13
CA PRO A 164 -7.95 -3.70 -4.56
C PRO A 164 -8.32 -5.01 -5.26
N VAL A 165 -9.00 -4.92 -6.42
CA VAL A 165 -9.25 -6.09 -7.27
C VAL A 165 -7.91 -6.67 -7.73
N GLY A 166 -7.75 -8.00 -7.69
CA GLY A 166 -6.51 -8.71 -8.05
C GLY A 166 -5.67 -9.12 -6.85
N ALA A 167 -5.68 -8.31 -5.79
CA ALA A 167 -4.92 -8.60 -4.57
C ALA A 167 -5.49 -9.78 -3.79
N ASN A 168 -4.66 -10.79 -3.52
CA ASN A 168 -4.97 -11.87 -2.58
C ASN A 168 -4.70 -11.47 -1.12
N PHE A 169 -3.81 -10.50 -0.92
CA PHE A 169 -3.41 -9.98 0.38
C PHE A 169 -3.06 -8.49 0.24
N TYR A 170 -3.36 -7.72 1.28
CA TYR A 170 -2.91 -6.34 1.38
C TYR A 170 -2.39 -6.08 2.80
N PRO A 171 -1.16 -5.58 2.97
CA PRO A 171 -0.55 -5.47 4.29
C PRO A 171 -1.28 -4.45 5.17
N ILE A 172 -1.25 -4.73 6.46
CA ILE A 172 -1.82 -3.92 7.54
C ILE A 172 -0.76 -3.63 8.59
N TYR A 173 -1.01 -2.59 9.39
CA TYR A 173 -0.26 -2.34 10.59
C TYR A 173 -0.83 -3.10 11.77
N THR A 174 0.03 -3.53 12.65
CA THR A 174 -0.37 -4.11 13.93
C THR A 174 0.56 -3.59 15.01
N THR A 175 0.21 -3.79 16.28
CA THR A 175 1.10 -3.40 17.39
C THR A 175 1.57 -4.60 18.17
N ARG A 176 2.77 -4.53 18.76
CA ARG A 176 3.25 -5.47 19.77
C ARG A 176 4.02 -4.75 20.88
N ASN A 177 4.40 -5.51 21.90
CA ASN A 177 5.38 -5.05 22.88
C ASN A 177 6.78 -5.57 22.49
N SER A 178 7.78 -4.72 22.68
CA SER A 178 9.21 -5.02 22.55
C SER A 178 9.97 -4.45 23.76
N ASP A 179 11.29 -4.59 23.76
CA ASP A 179 12.16 -4.01 24.79
C ASP A 179 12.09 -2.47 24.82
N GLU A 180 11.64 -1.85 23.73
CA GLU A 180 11.42 -0.40 23.58
C GLU A 180 9.99 0.02 23.98
N GLY A 181 9.17 -0.92 24.46
CA GLY A 181 7.76 -0.71 24.77
C GLY A 181 6.84 -1.03 23.59
N CYS A 182 5.80 -0.21 23.39
CA CYS A 182 4.82 -0.40 22.32
C CYS A 182 5.45 -0.07 20.95
N THR A 183 5.43 -1.03 20.03
CA THR A 183 5.91 -0.86 18.67
C THR A 183 4.84 -1.22 17.65
N TRP A 184 4.90 -0.54 16.52
CA TRP A 184 4.19 -0.88 15.29
C TRP A 184 4.97 -1.92 14.51
N GLN A 185 4.25 -2.66 13.68
CA GLN A 185 4.80 -3.63 12.76
C GLN A 185 3.90 -3.74 11.53
N LEU A 186 4.50 -4.00 10.36
CA LEU A 186 3.82 -4.07 9.06
C LEU A 186 3.78 -5.51 8.53
N GLY A 187 2.63 -5.95 8.02
CA GLY A 187 2.45 -7.28 7.45
C GLY A 187 0.99 -7.74 7.59
N GLY A 188 0.77 -8.93 8.13
CA GLY A 188 -0.57 -9.47 8.37
C GLY A 188 -0.93 -9.59 9.85
N ALA A 189 -2.16 -10.02 10.13
CA ALA A 189 -2.68 -10.12 11.50
C ALA A 189 -2.04 -11.25 12.34
N HIS A 190 -1.30 -12.17 11.71
CA HIS A 190 -0.78 -13.37 12.37
C HIS A 190 0.70 -13.24 12.79
N ILE A 191 1.27 -12.03 12.80
CA ILE A 191 2.64 -11.84 13.29
C ILE A 191 2.71 -12.29 14.77
N PRO A 192 3.64 -13.17 15.15
CA PRO A 192 3.76 -13.64 16.53
C PRO A 192 3.95 -12.48 17.53
N GLY A 193 3.15 -12.50 18.61
CA GLY A 193 3.20 -11.46 19.65
C GLY A 193 2.36 -10.21 19.37
N THR A 194 1.58 -10.19 18.29
CA THR A 194 0.61 -9.12 17.99
C THR A 194 -0.35 -8.89 19.15
N LYS A 195 -0.61 -7.60 19.45
CA LYS A 195 -1.51 -7.12 20.51
C LYS A 195 -2.77 -6.45 19.97
N LYS A 196 -2.67 -5.72 18.86
CA LYS A 196 -3.81 -5.06 18.20
C LYS A 196 -3.67 -5.24 16.70
N THR A 197 -4.77 -5.63 16.06
CA THR A 197 -4.85 -5.90 14.62
C THR A 197 -5.71 -4.89 13.86
N PHE A 198 -6.38 -3.97 14.58
CA PHE A 198 -7.26 -2.94 14.00
C PHE A 198 -8.31 -3.50 13.03
N GLY A 199 -8.81 -4.70 13.33
CA GLY A 199 -9.78 -5.42 12.49
C GLY A 199 -9.17 -6.56 11.68
N GLY A 200 -7.85 -6.61 11.52
CA GLY A 200 -7.12 -7.75 10.97
C GLY A 200 -7.17 -7.88 9.45
N THR A 201 -7.76 -6.91 8.75
CA THR A 201 -7.84 -6.85 7.29
C THR A 201 -7.65 -5.40 6.82
N SER A 202 -7.21 -5.21 5.58
CA SER A 202 -7.05 -3.88 4.98
C SER A 202 -8.36 -3.10 4.94
N ALA A 203 -9.46 -3.77 4.60
CA ALA A 203 -10.80 -3.16 4.59
C ALA A 203 -11.20 -2.58 5.96
N ALA A 204 -10.87 -3.28 7.04
CA ALA A 204 -11.19 -2.83 8.40
C ALA A 204 -10.23 -1.76 8.90
N GLU A 205 -8.93 -1.88 8.60
CA GLU A 205 -7.90 -0.97 9.07
C GLU A 205 -7.93 0.38 8.34
N TYR A 206 -7.96 0.39 7.01
CA TYR A 206 -7.92 1.65 6.25
C TYR A 206 -9.30 2.31 6.13
N GLY A 207 -10.38 1.65 6.53
CA GLY A 207 -11.71 2.27 6.62
C GLY A 207 -12.32 2.63 5.25
N GLY A 208 -13.06 3.74 5.21
CA GLY A 208 -13.85 4.16 4.04
C GLY A 208 -13.16 5.21 3.18
N LEU A 209 -13.73 5.49 2.00
CA LEU A 209 -13.24 6.50 1.07
C LEU A 209 -13.14 7.88 1.73
N LEU A 210 -11.99 8.52 1.53
CA LEU A 210 -11.68 9.85 2.01
C LEU A 210 -11.81 10.86 0.88
N LEU A 211 -12.72 11.81 1.05
CA LEU A 211 -12.85 12.95 0.15
C LEU A 211 -11.73 13.97 0.42
N LEU A 212 -10.94 14.27 -0.61
CA LEU A 212 -9.83 15.20 -0.54
C LEU A 212 -10.02 16.35 -1.53
N ALA A 213 -9.70 17.56 -1.08
CA ALA A 213 -9.61 18.73 -1.95
C ALA A 213 -8.20 18.86 -2.55
N TYR A 214 -8.08 19.33 -3.78
CA TYR A 214 -6.81 19.62 -4.41
C TYR A 214 -6.85 21.01 -5.01
N PRO A 215 -5.79 21.82 -4.89
CA PRO A 215 -5.71 23.09 -5.60
C PRO A 215 -5.87 22.86 -7.11
N ALA A 216 -6.75 23.61 -7.75
CA ALA A 216 -6.90 23.61 -9.20
C ALA A 216 -7.23 25.03 -9.70
N PRO A 217 -7.01 25.32 -10.99
CA PRO A 217 -7.47 26.58 -11.58
C PRO A 217 -8.98 26.77 -11.38
N GLY A 218 -9.38 27.92 -10.84
CA GLY A 218 -10.79 28.25 -10.61
C GLY A 218 -11.41 27.73 -9.31
N GLY A 219 -10.66 27.01 -8.48
CA GLY A 219 -11.13 26.52 -7.17
C GLY A 219 -10.61 25.11 -6.86
N PRO A 220 -10.92 24.55 -5.68
CA PRO A 220 -10.51 23.20 -5.35
C PRO A 220 -11.26 22.17 -6.20
N THR A 221 -10.55 21.13 -6.68
CA THR A 221 -11.18 19.91 -7.20
C THR A 221 -11.27 18.88 -6.08
N LEU A 222 -12.37 18.12 -6.03
CA LEU A 222 -12.62 17.13 -4.99
C LEU A 222 -12.48 15.71 -5.56
N ARG A 223 -11.74 14.84 -4.87
CA ARG A 223 -11.45 13.48 -5.31
C ARG A 223 -11.40 12.49 -4.14
N PHE A 224 -11.85 11.27 -4.37
CA PHE A 224 -11.61 10.11 -3.52
C PHE A 224 -10.29 9.45 -3.93
N ASN A 225 -9.18 9.88 -3.36
CA ASN A 225 -7.87 9.27 -3.68
C ASN A 225 -7.39 8.31 -2.60
N ASN A 226 -8.08 8.17 -1.46
CA ASN A 226 -7.63 7.33 -0.36
C ASN A 226 -8.79 6.63 0.35
N PHE A 227 -8.49 5.53 1.01
CA PHE A 227 -9.22 5.04 2.17
C PHE A 227 -8.57 5.57 3.44
N ARG A 228 -9.35 5.98 4.46
CA ARG A 228 -8.78 6.40 5.75
C ARG A 228 -9.60 6.00 6.97
N GLN A 229 -8.89 5.57 8.02
CA GLN A 229 -9.41 5.41 9.38
C GLN A 229 -8.54 6.17 10.38
N VAL A 230 -9.15 7.04 11.18
CA VAL A 230 -8.46 7.76 12.26
C VAL A 230 -8.76 7.08 13.58
N LEU A 231 -7.72 6.71 14.33
CA LEU A 231 -7.90 6.14 15.67
C LEU A 231 -8.22 7.23 16.70
N SER A 232 -9.06 6.90 17.67
CA SER A 232 -9.44 7.83 18.75
C SER A 232 -8.26 8.20 19.67
N SER A 233 -7.25 7.34 19.75
CA SER A 233 -6.01 7.55 20.49
C SER A 233 -4.86 6.81 19.82
N ASN A 234 -3.65 7.36 19.89
CA ASN A 234 -2.45 6.65 19.46
C ASN A 234 -2.11 5.49 20.43
N PRO A 235 -2.16 4.21 20.00
CA PRO A 235 -1.94 3.08 20.88
C PRO A 235 -0.46 2.86 21.24
N CYS A 236 0.47 3.39 20.44
CA CYS A 236 1.90 3.42 20.69
C CYS A 236 2.38 4.89 20.58
#